data_AF-A0A1Z5IAN8-F1
#
_entry.id   AF-A0A1Z5IAN8-F1
#
_cell.length_a   1.000
_cell.length_b   1.000
_cell.length_c   1.000
_cell.angle_alpha   90.00
_cell.angle_beta   90.00
_cell.angle_gamma   90.00
#
_symmetry.space_group_name_H-M   'P 1'
#
loop_
_entity.id
_entity.type
_entity.pdbx_description
1 polymer ?
#
loop_
_entity_poly.entity_id
_entity_poly.type
_entity_poly.pdbx_seq_one_letter_code
_entity_poly.pdbx_strand_id
1 'polypeptide(L)'
;MSNQYQSPYAGLNTNQRFSIAKQLAGDYHLDVSEVLFTYLKVAEPILAKAQSTKQISLKSQKQIDEQFEQTLKKLSQSKER
;
A
#
# COMPACT_ATOMS: atom_id res chain seq x y z
N MET A 1 26.90 3.98 -4.71
CA MET A 1 26.02 3.10 -3.91
C MET A 1 24.59 3.34 -4.37
N SER A 2 24.03 2.42 -5.16
CA SER A 2 22.66 2.52 -5.64
C SER A 2 21.71 2.23 -4.49
N ASN A 3 21.17 3.28 -3.85
CA ASN A 3 20.03 3.18 -2.95
C ASN A 3 18.82 2.74 -3.81
N GLN A 4 18.70 1.44 -4.05
CA GLN A 4 17.52 0.87 -4.69
C GLN A 4 16.36 1.09 -3.73
N TYR A 5 15.37 1.86 -4.18
CA TYR A 5 14.17 2.13 -3.42
C TYR A 5 13.52 0.80 -3.02
N GLN A 6 13.46 0.55 -1.71
CA GLN A 6 12.81 -0.61 -1.13
C GLN A 6 11.48 -0.17 -0.55
N SER A 7 10.41 -0.61 -1.21
CA SER A 7 9.05 -0.30 -0.81
C SER A 7 8.72 -0.94 0.55
N PRO A 8 8.27 -0.16 1.56
CA PRO A 8 7.84 -0.72 2.84
C PRO A 8 6.55 -1.54 2.73
N TYR A 9 5.76 -1.31 1.67
CA TYR A 9 4.46 -1.94 1.47
C TYR A 9 4.44 -3.01 0.37
N ALA A 10 5.56 -3.23 -0.34
CA ALA A 10 5.63 -4.22 -1.42
C ALA A 10 5.24 -5.64 -0.96
N GLY A 11 5.44 -5.95 0.33
CA GLY A 11 4.99 -7.21 0.91
C GLY A 11 3.47 -7.42 0.88
N LEU A 12 2.66 -6.35 0.72
CA LEU A 12 1.20 -6.43 0.50
C LEU A 12 0.82 -7.12 -0.83
N ASN A 13 1.75 -7.17 -1.79
CA ASN A 13 1.58 -7.95 -3.03
C ASN A 13 1.97 -9.43 -2.89
N THR A 14 2.43 -9.86 -1.70
CA THR A 14 2.99 -11.20 -1.46
C THR A 14 2.15 -11.99 -0.47
N ASN A 15 2.62 -13.18 -0.09
CA ASN A 15 2.03 -13.98 0.97
C ASN A 15 2.11 -13.30 2.36
N GLN A 16 2.95 -12.27 2.54
CA GLN A 16 3.09 -11.52 3.79
C GLN A 16 1.99 -10.47 3.98
N ARG A 17 1.10 -10.28 3.01
CA ARG A 17 0.09 -9.20 3.01
C ARG A 17 -0.74 -9.13 4.28
N PHE A 18 -1.14 -10.26 4.84
CA PHE A 18 -1.94 -10.30 6.07
C PHE A 18 -1.14 -9.87 7.30
N SER A 19 0.13 -10.27 7.42
CA SER A 19 0.98 -9.87 8.54
C SER A 19 1.22 -8.37 8.52
N ILE A 20 1.56 -7.83 7.35
CA ILE A 20 1.81 -6.39 7.17
C ILE A 20 0.52 -5.59 7.40
N ALA A 21 -0.60 -6.02 6.82
CA ALA A 21 -1.88 -5.35 7.02
C ALA A 21 -2.31 -5.38 8.50
N LYS A 22 -2.01 -6.45 9.23
CA LYS A 22 -2.27 -6.53 10.67
C LYS A 22 -1.42 -5.55 11.47
N GLN A 23 -0.15 -5.37 11.11
CA GLN A 23 0.71 -4.36 11.75
C GLN A 23 0.19 -2.94 11.48
N LEU A 24 -0.09 -2.62 10.21
CA LEU A 24 -0.62 -1.32 9.81
C LEU A 24 -1.99 -1.04 10.44
N ALA A 25 -2.86 -2.03 10.56
CA ALA A 25 -4.14 -1.91 11.26
C ALA A 25 -3.94 -1.47 12.72
N GLY A 26 -2.94 -2.03 13.41
CA GLY A 26 -2.56 -1.61 14.76
C GLY A 26 -2.04 -0.17 14.80
N ASP A 27 -1.10 0.17 13.92
CA ASP A 27 -0.45 1.48 13.90
C ASP A 27 -1.40 2.64 13.55
N TYR A 28 -2.38 2.38 12.68
CA TYR A 28 -3.34 3.38 12.20
C TYR A 28 -4.70 3.29 12.90
N HIS A 29 -4.88 2.38 13.86
CA HIS A 29 -6.18 2.10 14.49
C HIS A 29 -7.29 1.81 13.47
N LEU A 30 -6.95 1.05 12.43
CA LEU A 30 -7.86 0.63 11.35
C LEU A 30 -8.13 -0.87 11.44
N ASP A 31 -9.14 -1.33 10.71
CA ASP A 31 -9.37 -2.76 10.52
C ASP A 31 -8.44 -3.33 9.45
N VAL A 32 -8.01 -4.59 9.62
CA VAL A 32 -7.13 -5.28 8.65
C VAL A 32 -7.75 -5.31 7.24
N SER A 33 -9.07 -5.49 7.16
CA SER A 33 -9.83 -5.44 5.91
C SER A 33 -9.74 -4.06 5.25
N GLU A 34 -9.90 -2.97 6.02
CA GLU A 34 -9.79 -1.61 5.49
C GLU A 34 -8.40 -1.34 4.92
N VAL A 35 -7.35 -1.80 5.59
CA VAL A 35 -5.97 -1.67 5.10
C VAL A 35 -5.79 -2.41 3.76
N LEU A 36 -6.23 -3.66 3.68
CA LEU A 36 -6.11 -4.47 2.46
C LEU A 36 -6.94 -3.90 1.31
N PHE A 37 -8.19 -3.51 1.56
CA PHE A 37 -9.06 -2.91 0.55
C PHE A 37 -8.51 -1.57 0.07
N THR A 38 -7.99 -0.74 0.98
CA THR A 38 -7.37 0.54 0.64
C THR A 38 -6.18 0.33 -0.27
N TYR A 39 -5.33 -0.64 0.03
CA TYR A 39 -4.18 -0.97 -0.80
C TYR A 39 -4.61 -1.38 -2.22
N LEU A 40 -5.60 -2.27 -2.34
CA LEU A 40 -6.14 -2.70 -3.64
C LEU A 40 -6.70 -1.52 -4.44
N LYS A 41 -7.49 -0.65 -3.79
CA LYS A 41 -8.12 0.52 -4.42
C LYS A 41 -7.10 1.53 -4.94
N VAL A 42 -5.96 1.67 -4.27
CA VAL A 42 -4.86 2.54 -4.71
C VAL A 42 -4.03 1.86 -5.80
N ALA A 43 -3.70 0.57 -5.64
CA ALA A 43 -2.85 -0.16 -6.54
C ALA A 43 -3.50 -0.41 -7.91
N GLU A 44 -4.77 -0.81 -7.94
CA GLU A 44 -5.51 -1.16 -9.16
C GLU A 44 -5.40 -0.10 -10.27
N PRO A 45 -5.77 1.19 -10.08
CA PRO A 45 -5.72 2.19 -11.13
C PRO A 45 -4.29 2.57 -11.54
N ILE A 46 -3.30 2.41 -10.65
CA ILE A 46 -1.89 2.69 -10.95
C ILE A 46 -1.28 1.56 -11.78
N LEU A 47 -1.61 0.31 -11.43
CA LEU A 47 -1.16 -0.87 -12.15
C LEU A 47 -1.89 -1.04 -13.49
N ALA A 48 -3.17 -0.69 -13.57
CA ALA A 48 -3.92 -0.70 -14.83
C ALA A 48 -3.34 0.26 -15.89
N LYS A 49 -2.73 1.37 -15.45
CA LYS A 49 -2.02 2.32 -16.33
C LYS A 49 -0.60 1.88 -16.66
N ALA A 50 0.01 1.03 -15.82
CA ALA A 50 1.33 0.46 -16.07
C ALA A 50 1.18 -0.73 -17.04
N GLN A 51 1.37 -0.46 -18.33
CA GLN A 51 1.22 -1.43 -19.42
C GLN A 51 1.80 -2.82 -19.07
N SER A 52 0.95 -3.84 -19.15
CA SER A 52 1.15 -5.31 -19.04
C SER A 52 2.60 -5.82 -18.97
N THR A 53 3.30 -5.48 -17.89
CA THR A 53 4.58 -6.10 -17.54
C THR A 53 4.34 -6.91 -16.28
N LYS A 54 4.83 -8.14 -16.23
CA LYS A 54 4.67 -9.05 -15.07
C LYS A 54 5.31 -8.50 -13.78
N GLN A 55 5.98 -7.36 -13.84
CA GLN A 55 6.67 -6.71 -12.74
C GLN A 55 6.18 -5.28 -12.57
N ILE A 56 5.87 -4.94 -11.32
CA ILE A 56 5.53 -3.57 -10.94
C ILE A 56 6.80 -2.72 -11.09
N SER A 57 6.75 -1.66 -11.89
CA SER A 57 7.88 -0.74 -12.03
C SER A 57 8.17 -0.03 -10.71
N LEU A 58 9.45 0.30 -10.44
CA LEU A 58 9.83 1.06 -9.25
C LEU A 58 9.05 2.38 -9.11
N LYS A 59 8.74 3.04 -10.25
CA LYS A 59 7.94 4.26 -10.29
C LYS A 59 6.50 3.99 -9.83
N SER A 60 5.88 2.94 -10.35
CA SER A 60 4.52 2.54 -9.96
C SER A 60 4.45 2.14 -8.48
N GLN A 61 5.42 1.35 -7.99
CA GLN A 61 5.46 0.96 -6.59
C GLN A 61 5.57 2.18 -5.67
N LYS A 62 6.44 3.14 -6.01
CA LYS A 62 6.57 4.37 -5.24
C LYS A 62 5.29 5.20 -5.19
N GLN A 63 4.59 5.31 -6.33
CA GLN A 63 3.30 6.01 -6.38
C GLN A 63 2.21 5.30 -5.57
N ILE A 64 2.20 3.97 -5.58
CA ILE A 64 1.28 3.17 -4.75
C ILE A 64 1.56 3.45 -3.27
N ASP A 65 2.82 3.37 -2.86
CA ASP A 65 3.23 3.53 -1.47
C ASP A 65 2.85 4.92 -0.91
N GLU A 66 3.15 5.98 -1.66
CA GLU A 66 2.84 7.35 -1.26
C GLU A 66 1.32 7.59 -1.13
N GLN A 67 0.53 7.14 -2.13
CA GLN A 67 -0.92 7.31 -2.08
C GLN A 67 -1.57 6.43 -1.01
N PHE A 68 -1.05 5.22 -0.81
CA PHE A 68 -1.52 4.29 0.20
C PHE A 68 -1.31 4.86 1.60
N GLU A 69 -0.10 5.31 1.93
CA GLU A 69 0.21 5.90 3.22
C GLU A 69 -0.65 7.14 3.51
N GLN A 70 -0.80 8.03 2.52
CA GLN A 70 -1.67 9.20 2.66
C GLN A 70 -3.13 8.81 2.90
N THR A 71 -3.61 7.75 2.27
CA THR A 71 -4.99 7.29 2.44
C THR A 71 -5.20 6.68 3.82
N LEU A 72 -4.27 5.85 4.30
CA LEU A 72 -4.32 5.30 5.66
C LEU A 72 -4.33 6.39 6.73
N LYS A 73 -3.48 7.41 6.59
CA LYS A 73 -3.45 8.58 7.50
C LYS A 73 -4.82 9.27 7.57
N LYS A 74 -5.43 9.53 6.40
CA LYS A 74 -6.76 10.18 6.33
C LYS A 74 -7.87 9.33 6.94
N LEU A 75 -7.85 8.02 6.70
CA LEU A 75 -8.83 7.08 7.25
C LEU A 75 -8.72 7.01 8.77
N SER A 76 -7.50 6.90 9.29
CA SER A 76 -7.21 6.89 10.73
C SER A 76 -7.74 8.15 11.41
N GLN A 77 -7.40 9.33 10.87
CA GLN A 77 -7.86 10.63 11.40
C GLN A 77 -9.39 10.82 11.34
N SER A 78 -10.06 10.14 10.41
CA SER A 78 -11.52 10.22 10.25
C SER A 78 -12.25 9.35 11.28
N LYS A 79 -11.59 8.36 11.88
CA LYS A 79 -12.14 7.54 12.97
C LYS A 79 -11.95 8.16 14.37
N GLU A 80 -11.03 9.11 14.50
CA GLU A 80 -10.79 9.85 15.76
C GLU A 80 -11.74 11.06 15.95
N ARG A 81 -12.63 11.33 14.99
CA ARG A 81 -13.65 12.40 15.06
C ARG A 81 -15.03 11.84 15.32
#